data_AF-A0ABC8U241-F1
#
_entry.id   AF-A0ABC8U241-F1
#
_cell.length_a   1.000
_cell.length_b   1.000
_cell.length_c   1.000
_cell.angle_alpha   90.00
_cell.angle_beta   90.00
_cell.angle_gamma   90.00
#
_symmetry.space_group_name_H-M   'P 1'
#
loop_
_entity.id
_entity.type
_entity.pdbx_description
1 polymer ?
#
loop_
_entity_poly.entity_id
_entity_poly.type
_entity_poly.pdbx_seq_one_letter_code
_entity_poly.pdbx_strand_id
1 'polypeptide(L)'
;MTSLGVKVLCWQVVLPSGEAVEEIQPQFDEIEKCAGRGMIITGLAPHGSGFDFFSRFFCPKLGLKEVSNRRTRRWLNDRLLMELVPRLNAEEIRGLFAPPPFGDDVPLSPFCMANVGEWDKFRNVDMDKEVTMIKALEGSSSKRKNPVDADKVAVLTAWHRVGCRTREAFRRSFLPELINGYEECIRAFVEESGDGDVLVLQVQDPFHRLLLHGVCEFYNLVSVTVSQSKGTKSLKMTRIRKKKSGSVELPNITLCHFLKMTKEGIW
;
A
#
# COMPACT_ATOMS: atom_id res chain seq x y z
N MET A 1 3.47 -4.74 -51.42
CA MET A 1 3.75 -5.75 -50.37
C MET A 1 4.81 -5.20 -49.44
N THR A 2 4.40 -4.56 -48.35
CA THR A 2 5.32 -4.09 -47.29
C THR A 2 4.82 -4.70 -45.99
N SER A 3 5.57 -5.68 -45.49
CA SER A 3 5.34 -6.34 -44.22
C SER A 3 5.25 -5.31 -43.10
N LEU A 4 4.08 -5.19 -42.45
CA LEU A 4 3.96 -4.51 -41.17
C LEU A 4 4.75 -5.32 -40.14
N GLY A 5 6.03 -4.98 -39.98
CA GLY A 5 6.90 -5.56 -38.99
C GLY A 5 6.34 -5.30 -37.59
N VAL A 6 5.96 -6.38 -36.90
CA VAL A 6 5.65 -6.37 -35.48
C VAL A 6 6.90 -5.84 -34.75
N LYS A 7 6.87 -4.58 -34.33
CA LYS A 7 7.93 -4.03 -33.46
C LYS A 7 7.82 -4.72 -32.11
N VAL A 8 8.71 -5.70 -31.85
CA VAL A 8 8.91 -6.30 -30.53
C VAL A 8 9.27 -5.16 -29.56
N LEU A 9 8.36 -4.82 -28.66
CA LEU A 9 8.54 -3.70 -27.73
C LEU A 9 9.64 -4.00 -26.70
N CYS A 10 9.82 -5.27 -26.30
CA CYS A 10 10.85 -5.75 -25.39
C CYS A 10 11.01 -7.27 -25.50
N TRP A 11 12.20 -7.79 -25.18
CA TRP A 11 12.48 -9.23 -25.13
C TRP A 11 12.14 -9.76 -23.74
N GLN A 12 11.56 -10.97 -23.66
CA GLN A 12 11.20 -11.60 -22.38
C GLN A 12 11.95 -12.93 -22.25
N VAL A 13 12.60 -13.11 -21.10
CA VAL A 13 13.35 -14.32 -20.73
C VAL A 13 12.75 -14.86 -19.44
N VAL A 14 12.45 -16.15 -19.40
CA VAL A 14 11.93 -16.83 -18.21
C VAL A 14 13.02 -17.71 -17.61
N LEU A 15 13.33 -17.50 -16.34
CA LEU A 15 14.30 -18.26 -15.56
C LEU A 15 13.58 -19.23 -14.61
N PRO A 16 14.24 -20.32 -14.18
CA PRO A 16 13.63 -21.35 -13.35
C PRO A 16 13.27 -20.88 -11.93
N SER A 17 13.92 -19.83 -11.41
CA SER A 17 13.66 -19.29 -10.07
C SER A 17 13.89 -17.77 -10.00
N GLY A 18 13.33 -17.13 -8.98
CA GLY A 18 13.47 -15.71 -8.68
C GLY A 18 14.86 -15.37 -8.15
N GLU A 19 15.51 -16.29 -7.44
CA GLU A 19 16.93 -16.17 -7.06
C GLU A 19 17.82 -16.05 -8.31
N ALA A 20 17.58 -16.86 -9.33
CA ALA A 20 18.30 -16.76 -10.60
C ALA A 20 18.04 -15.41 -11.31
N VAL A 21 16.89 -14.77 -11.09
CA VAL A 21 16.59 -13.41 -11.59
C VAL A 21 17.35 -12.34 -10.79
N GLU A 22 17.56 -12.54 -9.48
CA GLU A 22 18.31 -11.59 -8.64
C GLU A 22 19.82 -11.66 -8.91
N GLU A 23 20.37 -12.87 -9.06
CA GLU A 23 21.81 -13.08 -9.27
C GLU A 23 22.28 -12.75 -10.70
N ILE A 24 21.36 -12.62 -11.66
CA ILE A 24 21.74 -12.37 -13.05
C ILE A 24 22.46 -11.03 -13.21
N GLN A 25 23.64 -11.08 -13.83
CA GLN A 25 24.39 -9.90 -14.25
C GLN A 25 24.15 -9.65 -15.74
N PRO A 26 23.25 -8.72 -16.11
CA PRO A 26 22.97 -8.43 -17.51
C PRO A 26 24.19 -7.81 -18.20
N GLN A 27 24.56 -8.34 -19.38
CA GLN A 27 25.52 -7.70 -20.26
C GLN A 27 24.83 -6.60 -21.07
N PHE A 28 24.94 -5.36 -20.59
CA PHE A 28 24.22 -4.22 -21.17
C PHE A 28 24.57 -3.94 -22.63
N ASP A 29 25.83 -4.14 -23.03
CA ASP A 29 26.29 -3.91 -24.41
C ASP A 29 25.64 -4.87 -25.41
N GLU A 30 25.34 -6.10 -24.98
CA GLU A 30 24.63 -7.10 -25.78
C GLU A 30 23.12 -6.79 -25.85
N ILE A 31 22.53 -6.40 -24.71
CA ILE A 31 21.11 -6.03 -24.63
C ILE A 31 20.82 -4.76 -25.47
N GLU A 32 21.78 -3.84 -25.56
CA GLU A 32 21.68 -2.65 -26.41
C GLU A 32 21.65 -3.00 -27.90
N LYS A 33 22.34 -4.05 -28.33
CA LYS A 33 22.33 -4.52 -29.72
C LYS A 33 21.03 -5.25 -30.09
N CYS A 34 20.27 -5.76 -29.13
CA CYS A 34 19.03 -6.50 -29.40
C CYS A 34 17.95 -5.63 -30.07
N ALA A 35 17.17 -6.22 -30.99
CA ALA A 35 16.06 -5.57 -31.68
C ALA A 35 14.81 -5.43 -30.76
N GLY A 36 14.88 -4.57 -29.75
CA GLY A 36 13.80 -4.27 -28.80
C GLY A 36 14.14 -3.03 -27.95
N ARG A 37 13.20 -2.49 -27.15
CA ARG A 37 13.52 -1.34 -26.25
C ARG A 37 14.30 -1.78 -25.02
N GLY A 38 14.12 -3.02 -24.56
CA GLY A 38 14.77 -3.55 -23.37
C GLY A 38 14.50 -5.05 -23.20
N MET A 39 14.99 -5.61 -22.11
CA MET A 39 14.89 -7.03 -21.76
C MET A 39 14.24 -7.20 -20.39
N ILE A 40 13.24 -8.06 -20.31
CA ILE A 40 12.54 -8.46 -19.09
C ILE A 40 12.98 -9.87 -18.74
N ILE A 41 13.41 -10.06 -17.50
CA ILE A 41 13.78 -11.37 -16.98
C ILE A 41 12.84 -11.67 -15.82
N THR A 42 12.11 -12.78 -15.92
CA THR A 42 11.10 -13.19 -14.94
C THR A 42 11.37 -14.61 -14.47
N GLY A 43 11.11 -14.90 -13.20
CA GLY A 43 11.32 -16.23 -12.63
C GLY A 43 10.38 -16.49 -11.45
N LEU A 44 10.12 -17.77 -11.17
CA LEU A 44 9.22 -18.18 -10.11
C LEU A 44 9.74 -17.76 -8.74
N ALA A 45 8.89 -17.11 -7.96
CA ALA A 45 9.30 -16.62 -6.65
C ALA A 45 9.65 -17.78 -5.70
N PRO A 46 10.69 -17.65 -4.86
CA PRO A 46 11.01 -18.65 -3.85
C PRO A 46 9.82 -18.91 -2.92
N HIS A 47 9.62 -20.17 -2.57
CA HIS A 47 8.54 -20.58 -1.66
C HIS A 47 8.68 -19.85 -0.32
N GLY A 48 7.60 -19.19 0.12
CA GLY A 48 7.59 -18.40 1.36
C GLY A 48 7.89 -16.91 1.20
N SER A 49 8.16 -16.43 -0.02
CA SER A 49 8.35 -14.99 -0.30
C SER A 49 7.05 -14.17 -0.34
N GLY A 50 5.89 -14.83 -0.47
CA GLY A 50 4.57 -14.18 -0.56
C GLY A 50 4.28 -13.52 -1.92
N PHE A 51 5.11 -13.79 -2.94
CA PHE A 51 4.92 -13.33 -4.31
C PHE A 51 4.83 -14.52 -5.27
N ASP A 52 4.22 -14.33 -6.44
CA ASP A 52 4.08 -15.39 -7.46
C ASP A 52 5.33 -15.47 -8.37
N PHE A 53 5.96 -14.33 -8.66
CA PHE A 53 7.15 -14.24 -9.51
C PHE A 53 8.01 -13.01 -9.17
N PHE A 54 9.30 -13.08 -9.49
CA PHE A 54 10.22 -11.96 -9.51
C PHE A 54 10.48 -11.55 -10.96
N SER A 55 10.55 -10.25 -11.22
CA SER A 55 10.83 -9.74 -12.55
C SER A 55 11.73 -8.51 -12.49
N ARG A 56 12.75 -8.48 -13.35
CA ARG A 56 13.67 -7.36 -13.53
C ARG A 56 13.63 -6.88 -14.98
N PHE A 57 13.76 -5.57 -15.17
CA PHE A 57 13.71 -4.94 -16.48
C PHE A 57 14.96 -4.10 -16.74
N PHE A 58 15.61 -4.39 -17.86
CA PHE A 58 16.84 -3.76 -18.31
C PHE A 58 16.58 -2.98 -19.61
N CYS A 59 16.93 -1.70 -19.64
CA CYS A 59 16.66 -0.83 -20.79
C CYS A 59 17.86 0.09 -21.07
N PRO A 60 19.00 -0.48 -21.51
CA PRO A 60 20.23 0.28 -21.71
C PRO A 60 20.08 1.41 -22.75
N LYS A 61 19.24 1.22 -23.77
CA LYS A 61 18.95 2.24 -24.81
C LYS A 61 18.36 3.55 -24.29
N LEU A 62 17.80 3.56 -23.08
CA LEU A 62 17.28 4.77 -22.42
C LEU A 62 18.22 5.26 -21.30
N GLY A 63 19.46 4.76 -21.23
CA GLY A 63 20.42 5.10 -20.18
C GLY A 63 20.08 4.52 -18.80
N LEU A 64 19.10 3.60 -18.72
CA LEU A 64 18.62 3.01 -17.47
C LEU A 64 19.16 1.59 -17.31
N LYS A 65 20.16 1.44 -16.43
CA LYS A 65 20.72 0.14 -16.07
C LYS A 65 19.71 -0.76 -15.37
N GLU A 66 18.79 -0.21 -14.56
CA GLU A 66 17.72 -0.95 -13.90
C GLU A 66 16.54 -0.03 -13.60
N VAL A 67 15.32 -0.51 -13.83
CA VAL A 67 14.09 0.26 -13.61
C VAL A 67 13.46 -0.14 -12.28
N SER A 68 13.05 0.83 -11.46
CA SER A 68 12.47 0.57 -10.13
C SER A 68 11.22 -0.30 -10.21
N ASN A 69 11.03 -1.17 -9.20
CA ASN A 69 9.90 -2.11 -9.10
C ASN A 69 8.53 -1.48 -9.38
N ARG A 70 8.32 -0.21 -8.99
CA ARG A 70 7.08 0.52 -9.27
C ARG A 70 6.86 0.78 -10.77
N ARG A 71 7.90 1.20 -11.50
CA ARG A 71 7.81 1.44 -12.95
C ARG A 71 7.69 0.13 -13.72
N THR A 72 8.39 -0.92 -13.31
CA THR A 72 8.26 -2.26 -13.88
C THR A 72 6.85 -2.82 -13.71
N ARG A 73 6.27 -2.69 -12.50
CA ARG A 73 4.89 -3.11 -12.22
C ARG A 73 3.85 -2.32 -13.00
N ARG A 74 4.02 -1.00 -13.11
CA ARG A 74 3.14 -0.15 -13.94
C ARG A 74 3.18 -0.61 -15.39
N TRP A 75 4.37 -0.86 -15.92
CA TRP A 75 4.55 -1.30 -17.31
C TRP A 75 4.00 -2.71 -17.55
N LEU A 76 4.22 -3.66 -16.62
CA LEU A 76 3.64 -5.00 -16.70
C LEU A 76 2.12 -4.95 -16.66
N ASN A 77 1.53 -4.12 -15.79
CA ASN A 77 0.09 -3.93 -15.72
C ASN A 77 -0.45 -3.32 -17.02
N ASP A 78 0.21 -2.26 -17.53
CA ASP A 78 -0.14 -1.65 -18.82
C ASP A 78 -0.05 -2.68 -19.96
N ARG A 79 0.97 -3.55 -19.97
CA ARG A 79 1.10 -4.63 -20.96
C ARG A 79 0.02 -5.70 -20.81
N LEU A 80 -0.30 -6.11 -19.57
CA LEU A 80 -1.36 -7.08 -19.29
C LEU A 80 -2.72 -6.54 -19.73
N LEU A 81 -3.00 -5.27 -19.46
CA LEU A 81 -4.20 -4.58 -19.97
C LEU A 81 -4.22 -4.55 -21.50
N MET A 82 -3.08 -4.30 -22.15
CA MET A 82 -2.97 -4.34 -23.61
C MET A 82 -3.03 -5.74 -24.23
N GLU A 83 -2.76 -6.80 -23.45
CA GLU A 83 -2.90 -8.20 -23.87
C GLU A 83 -4.31 -8.74 -23.60
N LEU A 84 -4.95 -8.33 -22.51
CA LEU A 84 -6.33 -8.71 -22.15
C LEU A 84 -7.39 -7.95 -22.94
N VAL A 85 -7.12 -6.70 -23.30
CA VAL A 85 -8.00 -5.89 -24.14
C VAL A 85 -7.56 -6.05 -25.59
N PRO A 86 -8.39 -6.63 -26.47
CA PRO A 86 -8.07 -6.71 -27.89
C PRO A 86 -7.74 -5.31 -28.42
N ARG A 87 -6.73 -5.21 -29.29
CA ARG A 87 -6.39 -3.91 -29.90
C ARG A 87 -7.61 -3.40 -30.66
N LEU A 88 -8.22 -2.34 -30.13
CA LEU A 88 -9.35 -1.68 -30.74
C LEU A 88 -8.99 -1.31 -32.18
N ASN A 89 -9.85 -1.68 -33.12
CA ASN A 89 -9.68 -1.36 -34.52
C ASN A 89 -9.88 0.16 -34.73
N ALA A 90 -9.44 0.69 -35.87
CA ALA A 90 -9.54 2.13 -36.13
C ALA A 90 -10.99 2.64 -36.14
N GLU A 91 -11.99 1.78 -36.38
CA GLU A 91 -13.41 2.12 -36.38
C GLU A 91 -13.99 2.18 -34.96
N GLU A 92 -13.58 1.28 -34.08
CA GLU A 92 -13.92 1.25 -32.66
C GLU A 92 -13.27 2.43 -31.92
N ILE A 93 -12.01 2.75 -32.24
CA ILE A 93 -11.35 3.96 -31.73
C ILE A 93 -12.08 5.21 -32.21
N ARG A 94 -12.52 5.26 -33.48
CA ARG A 94 -13.34 6.37 -33.99
C ARG A 94 -14.65 6.50 -33.21
N GLY A 95 -15.34 5.40 -32.91
CA GLY A 95 -16.57 5.41 -32.11
C GLY A 95 -16.40 5.92 -30.67
N LEU A 96 -15.21 5.75 -30.07
CA LEU A 96 -14.91 6.27 -28.72
C LEU A 96 -14.70 7.79 -28.69
N PHE A 97 -14.30 8.39 -29.81
CA PHE A 97 -13.96 9.82 -29.91
C PHE A 97 -14.93 10.62 -30.81
N ALA A 98 -15.98 10.00 -31.34
CA ALA A 98 -16.97 10.63 -32.21
C ALA A 98 -18.36 10.71 -31.53
N PRO A 99 -18.61 11.71 -30.66
CA PRO A 99 -19.97 12.03 -30.25
C PRO A 99 -20.73 12.73 -31.41
N PRO A 100 -22.05 12.50 -31.57
CA PRO A 100 -22.86 13.25 -32.54
C PRO A 100 -22.70 14.76 -32.31
N PRO A 101 -22.49 15.60 -33.34
CA PRO A 101 -23.12 15.53 -34.67
C PRO A 101 -22.26 14.99 -35.83
N PHE A 102 -21.07 14.40 -35.58
CA PHE A 102 -20.25 13.80 -36.64
C PHE A 102 -19.82 12.37 -36.27
N GLY A 103 -20.50 11.37 -36.83
CA GLY A 103 -20.18 9.95 -36.69
C GLY A 103 -21.39 9.06 -36.98
N ASP A 104 -21.19 7.92 -37.67
CA ASP A 104 -22.24 6.94 -37.97
C ASP A 104 -22.65 6.18 -36.70
N ASP A 105 -23.91 5.72 -36.63
CA ASP A 105 -24.45 4.97 -35.49
C ASP A 105 -23.74 3.61 -35.34
N VAL A 106 -22.89 3.48 -34.31
CA VAL A 106 -22.19 2.24 -33.99
C VAL A 106 -23.00 1.43 -32.97
N PRO A 107 -23.13 0.09 -33.13
CA PRO A 107 -23.77 -0.76 -32.13
C PRO A 107 -23.04 -0.68 -30.79
N LEU A 108 -23.81 -0.51 -29.70
CA LEU A 108 -23.30 -0.34 -28.35
C LEU A 108 -22.44 -1.53 -27.92
N SER A 109 -21.25 -1.28 -27.38
CA SER A 109 -20.38 -2.34 -26.87
C SER A 109 -21.04 -3.11 -25.70
N PRO A 110 -20.67 -4.38 -25.44
CA PRO A 110 -21.17 -5.14 -24.30
C PRO A 110 -20.97 -4.44 -22.94
N PHE A 111 -19.93 -3.62 -22.83
CA PHE A 111 -19.66 -2.78 -21.66
C PHE A 111 -20.73 -1.70 -21.48
N CYS A 112 -21.20 -1.09 -22.57
CA CYS A 112 -22.32 -0.15 -22.55
C CYS A 112 -23.62 -0.89 -22.18
N MET A 113 -23.90 -2.05 -22.77
CA MET A 113 -25.14 -2.79 -22.52
C MET A 113 -25.35 -3.19 -21.05
N ALA A 114 -24.27 -3.48 -20.32
CA ALA A 114 -24.37 -3.93 -18.92
C ALA A 114 -24.86 -2.83 -17.96
N ASN A 115 -24.75 -1.56 -18.34
CA ASN A 115 -24.78 -0.44 -17.40
C ASN A 115 -25.45 0.84 -17.95
N VAL A 116 -25.84 0.90 -19.23
CA VAL A 116 -26.37 2.12 -19.87
C VAL A 116 -27.51 2.75 -19.08
N GLY A 117 -28.52 2.00 -18.63
CA GLY A 117 -29.68 2.59 -17.95
C GLY A 117 -29.40 3.21 -16.57
N GLU A 118 -28.33 2.77 -15.89
CA GLU A 118 -27.91 3.31 -14.60
C GLU A 118 -26.95 4.49 -14.77
N TRP A 119 -26.09 4.44 -15.80
CA TRP A 119 -25.10 5.46 -16.10
C TRP A 119 -25.64 6.61 -16.96
N ASP A 120 -26.72 6.41 -17.74
CA ASP A 120 -27.42 7.50 -18.45
C ASP A 120 -28.04 8.49 -17.48
N LYS A 121 -28.40 8.03 -16.27
CA LYS A 121 -28.84 8.91 -15.19
C LYS A 121 -27.76 9.89 -14.80
N PHE A 122 -26.47 9.51 -14.93
CA PHE A 122 -25.29 10.34 -14.65
C PHE A 122 -24.87 11.24 -15.81
N ARG A 123 -25.27 10.94 -17.05
CA ARG A 123 -24.89 11.74 -18.22
C ARG A 123 -25.58 13.10 -18.29
N ASN A 124 -26.77 13.22 -17.68
CA ASN A 124 -27.58 14.44 -17.64
C ASN A 124 -27.90 14.88 -16.21
N VAL A 125 -26.95 14.70 -15.29
CA VAL A 125 -27.07 15.21 -13.92
C VAL A 125 -26.60 16.65 -13.92
N ASP A 126 -27.56 17.55 -13.79
CA ASP A 126 -27.28 18.94 -13.43
C ASP A 126 -26.48 18.97 -12.12
N MET A 127 -25.49 19.86 -11.99
CA MET A 127 -24.64 20.00 -10.80
C MET A 127 -25.47 20.05 -9.50
N ASP A 128 -26.65 20.66 -9.54
CA ASP A 128 -27.55 20.73 -8.39
C ASP A 128 -28.23 19.38 -8.07
N LYS A 129 -28.54 18.58 -9.09
CA LYS A 129 -29.01 17.20 -8.92
C LYS A 129 -27.87 16.30 -8.44
N GLU A 130 -26.64 16.55 -8.86
CA GLU A 130 -25.46 15.82 -8.39
C GLU A 130 -25.24 16.08 -6.91
N VAL A 131 -25.27 17.36 -6.49
CA VAL A 131 -25.19 17.74 -5.08
C VAL A 131 -26.33 17.12 -4.26
N THR A 132 -27.54 17.07 -4.82
CA THR A 132 -28.70 16.46 -4.16
C THR A 132 -28.55 14.95 -4.05
N MET A 133 -28.04 14.28 -5.08
CA MET A 133 -27.76 12.83 -5.07
C MET A 133 -26.58 12.49 -4.15
N ILE A 134 -25.52 13.29 -4.13
CA ILE A 134 -24.39 13.18 -3.19
C ILE A 134 -24.89 13.35 -1.75
N LYS A 135 -25.70 14.38 -1.46
CA LYS A 135 -26.33 14.57 -0.14
C LYS A 135 -27.28 13.42 0.23
N ALA A 136 -28.01 12.86 -0.74
CA ALA A 136 -28.87 11.69 -0.52
C ALA A 136 -28.05 10.40 -0.34
N LEU A 137 -26.86 10.29 -0.93
CA LEU A 137 -25.94 9.18 -0.77
C LEU A 137 -25.20 9.26 0.58
N GLU A 138 -24.76 10.45 0.96
CA GLU A 138 -24.26 10.77 2.31
C GLU A 138 -25.35 10.51 3.37
N GLY A 139 -26.61 10.83 3.04
CA GLY A 139 -27.79 10.52 3.85
C GLY A 139 -28.15 9.04 3.90
N SER A 140 -27.99 8.28 2.81
CA SER A 140 -28.33 6.84 2.73
C SER A 140 -27.19 5.92 3.20
N SER A 141 -25.96 6.42 3.29
CA SER A 141 -24.87 5.80 4.05
C SER A 141 -25.18 5.66 5.56
N SER A 142 -26.25 6.31 6.05
CA SER A 142 -26.73 6.14 7.43
C SER A 142 -27.21 4.72 7.78
N LYS A 143 -27.44 3.84 6.80
CA LYS A 143 -27.84 2.44 7.08
C LYS A 143 -26.71 1.45 7.35
N ARG A 144 -25.45 1.90 7.38
CA ARG A 144 -24.35 1.17 8.02
C ARG A 144 -23.45 2.11 8.82
N LYS A 145 -24.02 2.99 9.66
CA LYS A 145 -23.29 3.48 10.83
C LYS A 145 -23.18 2.34 11.85
N ASN A 146 -22.42 1.31 11.49
CA ASN A 146 -21.92 0.37 12.47
C ASN A 146 -20.86 1.15 13.27
N PRO A 147 -20.94 1.17 14.61
CA PRO A 147 -19.87 1.70 15.47
C PRO A 147 -18.47 1.19 15.09
N VAL A 148 -18.42 -0.01 14.49
CA VAL A 148 -17.22 -0.69 13.97
C VAL A 148 -16.42 0.12 12.94
N ASP A 149 -17.03 1.02 12.14
CA ASP A 149 -16.29 1.75 11.10
C ASP A 149 -15.49 2.95 11.66
N ALA A 150 -16.05 3.64 12.66
CA ALA A 150 -15.32 4.72 13.35
C ALA A 150 -14.08 4.19 14.07
N ASP A 151 -14.20 3.02 14.70
CA ASP A 151 -13.09 2.33 15.34
C ASP A 151 -12.01 1.91 14.33
N LYS A 152 -12.41 1.37 13.17
CA LYS A 152 -11.48 1.03 12.09
C LYS A 152 -10.71 2.25 11.59
N VAL A 153 -11.40 3.37 11.36
CA VAL A 153 -10.77 4.63 10.93
C VAL A 153 -9.83 5.18 12.01
N ALA A 154 -10.23 5.14 13.28
CA ALA A 154 -9.41 5.58 14.41
C ALA A 154 -8.11 4.76 14.53
N VAL A 155 -8.20 3.44 14.41
CA VAL A 155 -7.05 2.53 14.42
C VAL A 155 -6.13 2.78 13.24
N LEU A 156 -6.65 2.93 12.02
CA LEU A 156 -5.82 3.22 10.85
C LEU A 156 -5.11 4.56 11.01
N THR A 157 -5.80 5.57 11.52
CA THR A 157 -5.21 6.88 11.81
C THR A 157 -4.09 6.75 12.84
N ALA A 158 -4.31 6.00 13.93
CA ALA A 158 -3.30 5.71 14.94
C ALA A 158 -2.11 4.92 14.38
N TRP A 159 -2.37 3.92 13.54
CA TRP A 159 -1.35 3.13 12.85
C TRP A 159 -0.50 3.97 11.91
N HIS A 160 -1.09 4.93 11.20
CA HIS A 160 -0.35 5.84 10.31
C HIS A 160 0.60 6.77 11.07
N ARG A 161 0.36 7.04 12.36
CA ARG A 161 1.31 7.80 13.19
C ARG A 161 2.60 7.03 13.45
N VAL A 162 2.53 5.70 13.42
CA VAL A 162 3.69 4.83 13.68
C VAL A 162 4.69 4.95 12.52
N GLY A 163 5.96 5.19 12.88
CA GLY A 163 7.06 5.31 11.93
C GLY A 163 7.15 4.11 10.98
N CYS A 164 7.50 4.35 9.71
CA CYS A 164 7.56 3.30 8.69
C CYS A 164 8.45 2.11 9.09
N ARG A 165 9.62 2.39 9.70
CA ARG A 165 10.55 1.36 10.19
C ARG A 165 9.94 0.49 11.28
N THR A 166 9.18 1.10 12.20
CA THR A 166 8.54 0.39 13.32
C THR A 166 7.34 -0.41 12.85
N ARG A 167 6.56 0.12 11.90
CA ARG A 167 5.49 -0.64 11.23
C ARG A 167 6.01 -1.89 10.55
N GLU A 168 7.14 -1.77 9.85
CA GLU A 168 7.78 -2.92 9.22
C GLU A 168 8.29 -3.95 10.24
N ALA A 169 8.85 -3.49 11.36
CA ALA A 169 9.23 -4.35 12.48
C ALA A 169 8.03 -5.14 13.05
N PHE A 170 6.88 -4.49 13.26
CA PHE A 170 5.67 -5.17 13.71
C PHE A 170 5.16 -6.22 12.73
N ARG A 171 5.24 -5.95 11.41
CA ARG A 171 4.81 -6.90 10.38
C ARG A 171 5.70 -8.14 10.32
N ARG A 172 7.02 -7.95 10.35
CA ARG A 172 8.01 -9.06 10.25
C ARG A 172 8.10 -9.88 11.53
N SER A 173 8.05 -9.23 12.67
CA SER A 173 8.32 -9.81 13.99
C SER A 173 7.23 -9.35 14.96
N PHE A 174 6.12 -10.08 14.95
CA PHE A 174 5.00 -9.83 15.85
C PHE A 174 5.19 -10.62 17.14
N LEU A 175 5.41 -9.91 18.25
CA LEU A 175 5.56 -10.46 19.59
C LEU A 175 4.34 -10.05 20.43
N PRO A 176 3.20 -10.78 20.33
CA PRO A 176 1.93 -10.33 20.90
C PRO A 176 1.97 -10.16 22.42
N GLU A 177 2.66 -11.03 23.15
CA GLU A 177 2.76 -10.97 24.62
C GLU A 177 3.51 -9.71 25.06
N LEU A 178 4.62 -9.40 24.38
CA LEU A 178 5.43 -8.23 24.67
C LEU A 178 4.68 -6.93 24.35
N ILE A 179 4.03 -6.87 23.18
CA ILE A 179 3.27 -5.70 22.75
C ILE A 179 2.09 -5.49 23.70
N ASN A 180 1.35 -6.54 24.04
CA ASN A 180 0.21 -6.46 24.95
C ASN A 180 0.64 -5.95 26.33
N GLY A 181 1.77 -6.45 26.88
CA GLY A 181 2.30 -5.96 28.15
C GLY A 181 2.66 -4.46 28.12
N TYR A 182 3.18 -3.95 27.01
CA TYR A 182 3.39 -2.51 26.83
C TYR A 182 2.09 -1.73 26.71
N GLU A 183 1.10 -2.24 25.99
CA GLU A 183 -0.21 -1.61 25.86
C GLU A 183 -0.95 -1.53 27.19
N GLU A 184 -0.92 -2.58 28.00
CA GLU A 184 -1.51 -2.59 29.35
C GLU A 184 -0.87 -1.52 30.25
N CYS A 185 0.46 -1.44 30.28
CA CYS A 185 1.17 -0.40 31.04
C CYS A 185 0.81 1.02 30.56
N ILE A 186 0.71 1.21 29.24
CA ILE A 186 0.39 2.51 28.63
C ILE A 186 -1.06 2.91 28.89
N ARG A 187 -2.00 1.98 28.76
CA ARG A 187 -3.43 2.24 29.02
C ARG A 187 -3.68 2.58 30.47
N ALA A 188 -3.13 1.79 31.40
CA ALA A 188 -3.19 2.09 32.83
C ALA A 188 -2.60 3.47 33.14
N PHE A 189 -1.44 3.80 32.55
CA PHE A 189 -0.87 5.14 32.68
C PHE A 189 -1.79 6.22 32.10
N VAL A 190 -2.42 6.03 30.95
CA VAL A 190 -3.31 7.05 30.37
C VAL A 190 -4.55 7.28 31.23
N GLU A 191 -5.11 6.22 31.81
CA GLU A 191 -6.31 6.26 32.66
C GLU A 191 -6.05 6.83 34.05
N GLU A 192 -4.94 6.44 34.71
CA GLU A 192 -4.68 6.76 36.12
C GLU A 192 -3.90 8.06 36.33
N SER A 193 -3.12 8.52 35.35
CA SER A 193 -2.17 9.64 35.53
C SER A 193 -2.74 11.02 35.18
N GLY A 194 -2.29 12.06 35.89
CA GLY A 194 -2.60 13.45 35.61
C GLY A 194 -1.80 14.05 34.44
N ASP A 195 -2.12 15.29 34.06
CA ASP A 195 -1.35 16.00 33.04
C ASP A 195 0.02 16.40 33.60
N GLY A 196 1.10 15.81 33.07
CA GLY A 196 2.48 16.04 33.51
C GLY A 196 3.20 14.82 34.11
N ASP A 197 2.48 13.75 34.41
CA ASP A 197 3.07 12.51 34.90
C ASP A 197 3.96 11.83 33.83
N VAL A 198 4.93 11.05 34.30
CA VAL A 198 5.92 10.37 33.44
C VAL A 198 5.99 8.90 33.80
N LEU A 199 5.59 8.04 32.86
CA LEU A 199 5.81 6.59 32.96
C LEU A 199 7.25 6.27 32.56
N VAL A 200 7.95 5.48 33.37
CA VAL A 200 9.33 5.05 33.09
C VAL A 200 9.39 3.53 32.98
N LEU A 201 9.72 3.04 31.78
CA LEU A 201 9.92 1.61 31.53
C LEU A 201 11.39 1.31 31.29
N GLN A 202 11.91 0.26 31.93
CA GLN A 202 13.28 -0.20 31.74
C GLN A 202 13.33 -1.29 30.67
N VAL A 203 13.94 -0.98 29.52
CA VAL A 203 14.02 -1.91 28.38
C VAL A 203 15.44 -1.91 27.83
N GLN A 204 16.18 -3.00 28.08
CA GLN A 204 17.59 -3.12 27.68
C GLN A 204 17.77 -3.53 26.22
N ASP A 205 16.83 -4.29 25.67
CA ASP A 205 16.91 -4.73 24.28
C ASP A 205 16.61 -3.58 23.30
N PRO A 206 17.47 -3.32 22.28
CA PRO A 206 17.24 -2.26 21.30
C PRO A 206 16.00 -2.45 20.43
N PHE A 207 15.69 -3.69 20.08
CA PHE A 207 14.53 -4.03 19.26
C PHE A 207 13.24 -3.87 20.07
N HIS A 208 13.20 -4.33 21.32
CA HIS A 208 12.06 -4.11 22.22
C HIS A 208 11.81 -2.62 22.47
N ARG A 209 12.86 -1.79 22.57
CA ARG A 209 12.71 -0.33 22.63
C ARG A 209 12.07 0.24 21.38
N LEU A 210 12.48 -0.22 20.19
CA LEU A 210 11.86 0.20 18.93
C LEU A 210 10.36 -0.12 18.92
N LEU A 211 9.97 -1.32 19.36
CA LEU A 211 8.56 -1.70 19.48
C LEU A 211 7.83 -0.81 20.49
N LEU A 212 8.40 -0.60 21.68
CA LEU A 212 7.82 0.27 22.71
C LEU A 212 7.58 1.69 22.18
N HIS A 213 8.54 2.28 21.46
CA HIS A 213 8.35 3.58 20.81
C HIS A 213 7.18 3.56 19.81
N GLY A 214 7.04 2.50 19.03
CA GLY A 214 5.90 2.31 18.13
C GLY A 214 4.55 2.23 18.84
N VAL A 215 4.48 1.52 19.97
CA VAL A 215 3.27 1.46 20.80
C VAL A 215 2.94 2.87 21.32
N CYS A 216 3.93 3.61 21.80
CA CYS A 216 3.72 5.00 22.24
C CYS A 216 3.23 5.91 21.10
N GLU A 217 3.78 5.77 19.89
CA GLU A 217 3.35 6.53 18.71
C GLU A 217 1.89 6.26 18.33
N PHE A 218 1.46 4.98 18.41
CA PHE A 218 0.08 4.57 18.14
C PHE A 218 -0.91 5.30 19.07
N TYR A 219 -0.60 5.31 20.38
CA TYR A 219 -1.38 6.01 21.41
C TYR A 219 -1.11 7.52 21.50
N ASN A 220 -0.40 8.10 20.51
CA ASN A 220 -0.12 9.53 20.45
C ASN A 220 0.69 10.08 21.65
N LEU A 221 1.51 9.25 22.28
CA LEU A 221 2.38 9.60 23.41
C LEU A 221 3.78 10.03 22.95
N VAL A 222 4.48 10.76 23.80
CA VAL A 222 5.89 11.10 23.56
C VAL A 222 6.77 10.17 24.37
N SER A 223 7.67 9.46 23.70
CA SER A 223 8.60 8.52 24.32
C SER A 223 10.06 8.93 24.04
N VAL A 224 10.89 8.93 25.08
CA VAL A 224 12.32 9.27 24.99
C VAL A 224 13.13 8.26 25.79
N THR A 225 14.05 7.54 25.13
CA THR A 225 15.00 6.67 25.83
C THR A 225 16.21 7.46 26.30
N VAL A 226 16.52 7.35 27.60
CA VAL A 226 17.70 7.90 28.23
C VAL A 226 18.58 6.76 28.73
N SER A 227 19.89 6.92 28.56
CA SER A 227 20.86 6.01 29.16
C SER A 227 21.25 6.54 30.53
N GLN A 228 20.96 5.79 31.59
CA GLN A 228 21.41 6.12 32.93
C GLN A 228 22.56 5.19 33.31
N SER A 229 23.73 5.77 33.55
CA SER A 229 24.86 5.06 34.15
C SER A 229 24.75 5.14 35.67
N LYS A 230 24.35 4.04 36.31
CA LYS A 230 24.53 3.84 37.76
C LYS A 230 25.62 2.77 37.92
N GLY A 231 26.88 3.20 38.09
CA GLY A 231 28.03 2.31 38.19
C GLY A 231 28.45 1.67 36.86
N THR A 232 28.98 0.44 36.90
CA THR A 232 29.58 -0.28 35.75
C THR A 232 28.57 -0.71 34.67
N LYS A 233 27.26 -0.65 34.93
CA LYS A 233 26.21 -1.04 33.97
C LYS A 233 25.37 0.16 33.53
N SER A 234 25.23 0.34 32.22
CA SER A 234 24.32 1.34 31.64
C SER A 234 22.91 0.78 31.54
N LEU A 235 21.95 1.38 32.25
CA LEU A 235 20.54 1.04 32.13
C LEU A 235 19.88 1.94 31.09
N LYS A 236 19.15 1.35 30.14
CA LYS A 236 18.32 2.10 29.19
C LYS A 236 16.90 2.21 29.73
N MET A 237 16.43 3.44 29.91
CA MET A 237 15.09 3.74 30.43
C MET A 237 14.32 4.60 29.44
N THR A 238 13.12 4.18 29.07
CA THR A 238 12.23 4.93 28.20
C THR A 238 11.23 5.69 29.06
N ARG A 239 11.29 7.03 28.99
CA ARG A 239 10.36 7.95 29.64
C ARG A 239 9.23 8.26 28.68
N ILE A 240 8.00 8.11 29.14
CA ILE A 240 6.78 8.27 28.36
C ILE A 240 5.94 9.35 29.02
N ARG A 241 5.45 10.30 28.22
CA ARG A 241 4.61 11.42 28.69
C ARG A 241 3.44 11.66 27.76
N LYS A 242 2.35 12.19 28.30
CA LYS A 242 1.21 12.72 27.54
C LYS A 242 1.62 13.98 26.77
N LYS A 243 0.97 14.25 25.63
CA LYS A 243 1.18 15.49 24.87
C LYS A 243 0.36 16.61 25.51
N LYS A 244 0.98 17.77 25.73
CA LYS A 244 0.42 18.95 26.43
C LYS A 244 -0.86 19.57 25.82
N SER A 245 -1.33 19.09 24.67
CA SER A 245 -2.34 19.80 23.88
C SER A 245 -3.34 18.89 23.16
N GLY A 246 -3.49 17.64 23.59
CA GLY A 246 -4.50 16.75 23.03
C GLY A 246 -5.02 15.79 24.08
N SER A 247 -6.34 15.69 24.20
CA SER A 247 -6.96 14.51 24.82
C SER A 247 -6.40 13.27 24.10
N VAL A 248 -5.82 12.36 24.86
CA VAL A 248 -5.39 11.07 24.32
C VAL A 248 -6.65 10.23 24.16
N GLU A 249 -7.32 10.35 23.02
CA GLU A 249 -8.41 9.45 22.67
C GLU A 249 -7.83 8.06 22.43
N LEU A 250 -8.10 7.14 23.35
CA LEU A 250 -7.69 5.75 23.26
C LEU A 250 -8.53 5.05 22.19
N PRO A 251 -7.92 4.46 21.14
CA PRO A 251 -8.65 3.62 20.22
C PRO A 251 -9.27 2.43 20.97
N ASN A 252 -10.52 2.10 20.63
CA ASN A 252 -11.23 0.95 21.21
C ASN A 252 -10.49 -0.37 20.90
N ILE A 253 -10.06 -0.52 19.64
CA ILE A 253 -9.24 -1.65 19.18
C ILE A 253 -7.76 -1.39 19.54
N THR A 254 -7.13 -2.34 20.22
CA THR A 254 -5.71 -2.28 20.58
C THR A 254 -4.82 -2.53 19.36
N LEU A 255 -3.57 -2.07 19.43
CA LEU A 255 -2.55 -2.34 18.43
C LEU A 255 -2.31 -3.84 18.29
N CYS A 256 -2.22 -4.59 19.40
CA CYS A 256 -2.06 -6.04 19.37
C CYS A 256 -3.24 -6.73 18.69
N HIS A 257 -4.48 -6.31 18.96
CA HIS A 257 -5.66 -6.86 18.29
C HIS A 257 -5.68 -6.52 16.79
N PHE A 258 -5.37 -5.27 16.43
CA PHE A 258 -5.22 -4.84 15.04
C PHE A 258 -4.19 -5.68 14.27
N LEU A 259 -3.02 -5.91 14.86
CA LEU A 259 -1.93 -6.70 14.26
C LEU A 259 -2.32 -8.18 14.10
N LYS A 260 -3.09 -8.75 15.03
CA LYS A 260 -3.65 -10.11 14.88
C LYS A 260 -4.60 -10.20 13.68
N MET A 261 -5.57 -9.28 13.61
CA MET A 261 -6.54 -9.25 12.50
C MET A 261 -5.88 -9.06 11.13
N THR A 262 -4.83 -8.25 11.04
CA THR A 262 -4.09 -8.06 9.78
C THR A 262 -3.28 -9.28 9.39
N LYS A 263 -2.75 -10.06 10.34
CA LYS A 263 -2.06 -11.33 10.04
C LYS A 263 -3.00 -12.44 9.60
N GLU A 264 -4.20 -12.47 10.16
CA GLU A 264 -5.24 -13.46 9.84
C GLU A 264 -6.01 -13.10 8.55
N GLY A 265 -5.80 -11.91 7.98
CA GLY A 265 -6.47 -11.44 6.77
C GLY A 265 -7.93 -11.03 6.98
N ILE A 266 -8.33 -10.80 8.23
CA ILE A 266 -9.72 -10.49 8.64
C ILE A 266 -10.00 -8.97 8.63
N TRP A 267 -8.94 -8.15 8.55
CA TRP A 267 -9.01 -6.69 8.66
C TRP A 267 -9.75 -5.99 7.51
#